data_AF-A0A1Y5I0N0-F1
#
_entry.id   AF-A0A1Y5I0N0-F1
#
_cell.length_a   1.000
_cell.length_b   1.000
_cell.length_c   1.000
_cell.angle_alpha   90.00
_cell.angle_beta   90.00
_cell.angle_gamma   90.00
#
_symmetry.space_group_name_H-M   'P 1'
#
loop_
_entity.id
_entity.type
_entity.pdbx_description
1 polymer ?
#
loop_
_entity_poly.entity_id
_entity_poly.type
_entity_poly.pdbx_seq_one_letter_code
_entity_poly.pdbx_strand_id
1 'polypeptide(L)'
;DGLQRDRFLPAIKLLNKYTDVVNVDSGVDYRLRTLEQAELYHFPLDGTAESSLQKSFDSLIPDAKHTESNIDIEILGRNIPAKAVCDDVAWFEFEGLCDGPRSQNDYIEMGKLYHAILISNVPVMGVKNDDLARRFINLIDEFYDRGVKVIMSADAPIHEIYSGGSLEFPFQRTTSRMLEMQSHDYLAREHKAD
;
A
#
# COMPACT_ATOMS: atom_id res chain seq x y z
N ASP A 1 -19.60 -20.45 -2.68
CA ASP A 1 -21.07 -20.32 -2.71
C ASP A 1 -21.51 -18.93 -2.28
N GLY A 2 -21.58 -18.00 -3.22
CA GLY A 2 -22.09 -16.64 -2.99
C GLY A 2 -23.58 -16.55 -3.31
N LEU A 3 -24.34 -15.86 -2.47
CA LEU A 3 -25.75 -15.54 -2.71
C LEU A 3 -25.92 -14.85 -4.07
N GLN A 4 -26.80 -15.38 -4.92
CA GLN A 4 -27.18 -14.89 -6.26
C GLN A 4 -26.25 -15.21 -7.44
N ARG A 5 -25.32 -16.16 -7.33
CA ARG A 5 -24.45 -16.62 -8.46
C ARG A 5 -25.23 -16.88 -9.76
N ASP A 6 -26.39 -17.53 -9.66
CA ASP A 6 -27.22 -17.87 -10.82
C ASP A 6 -27.72 -16.66 -11.60
N ARG A 7 -27.82 -15.48 -10.96
CA ARG A 7 -28.22 -14.24 -11.63
C ARG A 7 -27.08 -13.58 -12.41
N PHE A 8 -25.83 -13.85 -12.04
CA PHE A 8 -24.64 -13.32 -12.71
C PHE A 8 -24.15 -14.21 -13.86
N LEU A 9 -24.44 -15.51 -13.83
CA LEU A 9 -24.05 -16.44 -14.90
C LEU A 9 -24.53 -16.02 -16.31
N PRO A 10 -25.76 -15.48 -16.50
CA PRO A 10 -26.18 -14.96 -17.80
C PRO A 10 -25.34 -13.78 -18.29
N ALA A 11 -24.98 -12.84 -17.39
CA ALA A 11 -24.16 -11.69 -17.73
C ALA A 11 -22.72 -12.11 -18.09
N ILE A 12 -22.12 -13.01 -17.31
CA ILE A 12 -20.79 -13.57 -17.60
C ILE A 12 -20.79 -14.31 -18.95
N LYS A 13 -21.86 -15.05 -19.27
CA LYS A 13 -22.01 -15.69 -20.59
C LYS A 13 -22.08 -14.68 -21.73
N LEU A 14 -22.75 -13.54 -21.53
CA LEU A 14 -22.82 -12.47 -22.53
C LEU A 14 -21.46 -11.80 -22.72
N LEU A 15 -20.72 -11.53 -21.64
CA LEU A 15 -19.35 -11.02 -21.71
C LEU A 15 -18.48 -11.98 -22.53
N ASN A 16 -18.38 -13.24 -22.12
CA ASN A 16 -17.58 -14.25 -22.84
C ASN A 16 -17.99 -14.46 -24.31
N LYS A 17 -19.23 -14.15 -24.69
CA LYS A 17 -19.73 -14.31 -26.07
C LYS A 17 -19.43 -13.08 -26.94
N TYR A 18 -19.46 -11.88 -26.37
CA TYR A 18 -19.41 -10.62 -27.12
C TYR A 18 -18.14 -9.80 -26.88
N THR A 19 -17.27 -10.23 -25.96
CA THR A 19 -15.96 -9.61 -25.72
C THR A 19 -14.86 -10.60 -26.03
N ASP A 20 -13.85 -10.15 -26.77
CA ASP A 20 -12.61 -10.91 -26.94
C ASP A 20 -11.66 -10.59 -25.79
N VAL A 21 -11.11 -11.63 -25.16
CA VAL A 21 -10.04 -11.46 -24.18
C VAL A 21 -8.76 -11.11 -24.93
N VAL A 22 -8.44 -9.83 -24.97
CA VAL A 22 -7.15 -9.35 -25.46
C VAL A 22 -6.15 -9.47 -24.32
N ASN A 23 -5.23 -10.43 -24.41
CA ASN A 23 -4.10 -10.49 -23.50
C ASN A 23 -3.21 -9.28 -23.76
N VAL A 24 -3.18 -8.36 -22.81
CA VAL A 24 -2.22 -7.25 -22.80
C VAL A 24 -0.88 -7.84 -22.34
N ASP A 25 -0.06 -8.20 -23.34
CA ASP A 25 1.33 -8.66 -23.25
C ASP A 25 1.65 -10.02 -22.57
N SER A 26 2.09 -10.96 -23.42
CA SER A 26 3.04 -12.08 -23.25
C SER A 26 3.38 -12.73 -21.87
N GLY A 27 2.55 -12.62 -20.84
CA GLY A 27 2.81 -13.22 -19.53
C GLY A 27 3.92 -12.54 -18.71
N VAL A 28 4.33 -11.33 -19.09
CA VAL A 28 5.31 -10.52 -18.33
C VAL A 28 4.54 -9.53 -17.49
N ASP A 29 4.52 -9.74 -16.17
CA ASP A 29 3.97 -8.76 -15.23
C ASP A 29 4.95 -7.59 -15.09
N TYR A 30 4.71 -6.53 -15.86
CA TYR A 30 5.52 -5.31 -15.83
C TYR A 30 5.46 -4.60 -14.48
N ARG A 31 4.34 -4.69 -13.74
CA ARG A 31 4.21 -4.10 -12.41
C ARG A 31 5.09 -4.84 -11.41
N LEU A 32 5.07 -6.17 -11.42
CA LEU A 32 5.96 -7.00 -10.59
C LEU A 32 7.42 -6.68 -10.89
N ARG A 33 7.81 -6.64 -12.17
CA ARG A 33 9.18 -6.33 -12.56
C ARG A 33 9.61 -4.94 -12.10
N THR A 34 8.73 -3.94 -12.19
CA THR A 34 8.99 -2.60 -11.67
C THR A 34 9.23 -2.64 -10.16
N LEU A 35 8.39 -3.35 -9.40
CA LEU A 35 8.52 -3.48 -7.95
C LEU A 35 9.81 -4.19 -7.53
N GLU A 36 10.23 -5.23 -8.24
CA GLU A 36 11.48 -5.95 -7.98
C GLU A 36 12.73 -5.08 -8.19
N GLN A 37 12.64 -4.07 -9.05
CA GLN A 37 13.73 -3.14 -9.34
C GLN A 37 13.68 -1.88 -8.48
N ALA A 38 12.55 -1.63 -7.81
CA ALA A 38 12.35 -0.47 -6.97
C ALA A 38 13.01 -0.62 -5.59
N GLU A 39 13.44 0.50 -5.03
CA GLU A 39 13.82 0.58 -3.63
C GLU A 39 12.55 0.66 -2.77
N LEU A 40 12.07 -0.49 -2.29
CA LEU A 40 10.80 -0.57 -1.54
C LEU A 40 10.89 0.05 -0.14
N TYR A 41 12.09 0.17 0.42
CA TYR A 41 12.32 0.81 1.72
C TYR A 41 13.56 1.69 1.64
N HIS A 42 13.36 3.00 1.59
CA HIS A 42 14.43 3.97 1.59
C HIS A 42 14.76 4.42 3.02
N PHE A 43 16.03 4.34 3.38
CA PHE A 43 16.56 4.88 4.64
C PHE A 43 18.01 5.32 4.39
N PRO A 44 18.45 6.45 4.98
CA PRO A 44 17.72 7.38 5.87
C PRO A 44 16.78 8.35 5.15
N LEU A 45 16.03 9.17 5.90
CA LEU A 45 15.34 10.36 5.36
C LEU A 45 16.33 11.45 4.95
N ASP A 46 17.15 11.16 3.93
CA ASP A 46 18.07 12.11 3.35
C ASP A 46 17.41 12.93 2.22
N GLY A 47 18.18 13.81 1.58
CA GLY A 47 17.69 14.64 0.47
C GLY A 47 17.29 13.86 -0.78
N THR A 48 17.47 12.54 -0.82
CA THR A 48 17.11 11.67 -1.95
C THR A 48 15.84 10.86 -1.71
N ALA A 49 15.39 10.73 -0.46
CA ALA A 49 14.22 9.94 -0.07
C ALA A 49 12.97 10.28 -0.89
N GLU A 50 12.63 11.56 -0.98
CA GLU A 50 11.47 12.03 -1.77
C GLU A 50 11.62 11.68 -3.26
N SER A 51 12.83 11.82 -3.81
CA SER A 51 13.08 11.47 -5.22
C SER A 51 13.03 9.96 -5.46
N SER A 52 13.42 9.14 -4.49
CA SER A 52 13.31 7.68 -4.58
C SER A 52 11.84 7.24 -4.63
N LEU A 53 10.99 7.81 -3.77
CA LEU A 53 9.56 7.54 -3.78
C LEU A 53 8.88 8.08 -5.05
N GLN A 54 9.24 9.28 -5.51
CA GLN A 54 8.71 9.83 -6.77
C GLN A 54 9.00 8.91 -7.96
N LYS A 55 10.25 8.44 -8.09
CA LYS A 55 10.62 7.50 -9.17
C LYS A 55 9.80 6.22 -9.09
N SER A 56 9.60 5.70 -7.89
CA SER A 56 8.80 4.50 -7.66
C SER A 56 7.33 4.73 -8.04
N PHE A 57 6.75 5.86 -7.63
CA PHE A 57 5.40 6.26 -8.03
C PHE A 57 5.25 6.33 -9.55
N ASP A 58 6.12 7.09 -10.23
CA ASP A 58 6.08 7.29 -11.68
C ASP A 58 6.22 5.98 -12.46
N SER A 59 6.93 5.00 -11.90
CA SER A 59 7.12 3.68 -12.51
C SER A 59 5.93 2.73 -12.35
N LEU A 60 5.09 2.95 -11.35
CA LEU A 60 3.94 2.09 -11.02
C LEU A 60 2.65 2.55 -11.71
N ILE A 61 2.54 3.84 -11.98
CA ILE A 61 1.35 4.42 -12.58
C ILE A 61 1.28 4.12 -14.09
N PRO A 62 0.09 3.81 -14.63
CA PRO A 62 -0.06 3.50 -16.05
C PRO A 62 -0.04 4.75 -16.95
N ASP A 63 -0.62 5.87 -16.50
CA ASP A 63 -0.62 7.15 -17.22
C ASP A 63 -0.58 8.33 -16.24
N ALA A 64 0.52 9.09 -16.27
CA ALA A 64 0.71 10.27 -15.42
C ALA A 64 -0.34 11.38 -15.61
N LYS A 65 -1.14 11.35 -16.69
CA LYS A 65 -2.23 12.31 -16.91
C LYS A 65 -3.40 12.13 -15.94
N HIS A 66 -3.55 10.96 -15.35
CA HIS A 66 -4.59 10.69 -14.35
C HIS A 66 -4.11 10.96 -12.92
N THR A 67 -2.89 11.46 -12.75
CA THR A 67 -2.36 11.79 -11.43
C THR A 67 -3.02 13.04 -10.88
N GLU A 68 -3.65 12.90 -9.72
CA GLU A 68 -4.12 14.01 -8.90
C GLU A 68 -3.14 14.22 -7.74
N SER A 69 -2.69 15.46 -7.53
CA SER A 69 -1.69 15.78 -6.50
C SER A 69 -2.26 16.69 -5.41
N ASN A 70 -1.85 16.47 -4.17
CA ASN A 70 -2.26 17.22 -2.98
C ASN A 70 -3.79 17.28 -2.82
N ILE A 71 -4.43 16.11 -2.92
CA ILE A 71 -5.88 15.96 -2.78
C ILE A 71 -6.25 15.25 -1.48
N ASP A 72 -7.44 15.53 -0.97
CA ASP A 72 -8.04 14.78 0.13
C ASP A 72 -8.82 13.59 -0.42
N ILE A 73 -8.46 12.37 0.00
CA ILE A 73 -9.22 11.17 -0.30
C ILE A 73 -10.22 10.92 0.84
N GLU A 74 -11.50 10.72 0.50
CA GLU A 74 -12.51 10.34 1.47
C GLU A 74 -12.47 8.83 1.72
N ILE A 75 -12.16 8.44 2.95
CA ILE A 75 -12.20 7.06 3.43
C ILE A 75 -13.20 6.99 4.58
N LEU A 76 -14.32 6.28 4.39
CA LEU A 76 -15.36 6.08 5.39
C LEU A 76 -15.83 7.39 6.07
N GLY A 77 -16.00 8.46 5.27
CA GLY A 77 -16.40 9.78 5.75
C GLY A 77 -15.29 10.59 6.42
N ARG A 78 -14.02 10.21 6.25
CA ARG A 78 -12.85 10.95 6.74
C ARG A 78 -11.94 11.34 5.59
N ASN A 79 -11.52 12.59 5.56
CA ASN A 79 -10.51 13.05 4.60
C ASN A 79 -9.10 12.62 5.04
N ILE A 80 -8.35 12.05 4.10
CA ILE A 80 -6.95 11.68 4.24
C ILE A 80 -6.16 12.43 3.16
N PRO A 81 -5.23 13.32 3.54
CA PRO A 81 -4.44 14.06 2.57
C PRO A 81 -3.46 13.12 1.86
N ALA A 82 -3.60 13.02 0.55
CA ALA A 82 -2.71 12.28 -0.33
C ALA A 82 -1.79 13.26 -1.07
N LYS A 83 -0.49 12.94 -1.14
CA LYS A 83 0.47 13.67 -1.95
C LYS A 83 0.18 13.48 -3.43
N ALA A 84 -0.11 12.25 -3.82
CA ALA A 84 -0.50 11.90 -5.17
C ALA A 84 -1.36 10.65 -5.19
N VAL A 85 -2.33 10.60 -6.09
CA VAL A 85 -3.12 9.40 -6.40
C VAL A 85 -3.23 9.28 -7.92
N CYS A 86 -3.05 8.06 -8.44
CA CYS A 86 -3.29 7.74 -9.82
C CYS A 86 -3.86 6.33 -9.90
N ASP A 87 -5.10 6.20 -10.38
CA ASP A 87 -5.84 4.94 -10.43
C ASP A 87 -5.81 4.19 -9.08
N ASP A 88 -5.16 3.02 -9.05
CA ASP A 88 -5.06 2.11 -7.91
C ASP A 88 -3.72 2.23 -7.14
N VAL A 89 -3.00 3.34 -7.32
CA VAL A 89 -1.76 3.70 -6.61
C VAL A 89 -1.93 5.02 -5.85
N ALA A 90 -1.55 5.05 -4.57
CA ALA A 90 -1.64 6.25 -3.77
C ALA A 90 -0.38 6.51 -2.94
N TRP A 91 -0.05 7.79 -2.74
CA TRP A 91 1.11 8.24 -1.99
C TRP A 91 0.68 9.19 -0.88
N PHE A 92 1.03 8.87 0.36
CA PHE A 92 0.71 9.63 1.56
C PHE A 92 1.96 10.00 2.36
N GLU A 93 1.83 11.04 3.19
CA GLU A 93 2.73 11.27 4.33
C GLU A 93 2.33 10.36 5.49
N PHE A 94 3.31 9.86 6.26
CA PHE A 94 3.07 9.02 7.44
C PHE A 94 2.08 9.67 8.43
N GLU A 95 2.24 10.97 8.70
CA GLU A 95 1.36 11.71 9.61
C GLU A 95 -0.10 11.68 9.15
N GLY A 96 -0.37 11.78 7.84
CA GLY A 96 -1.72 11.71 7.28
C GLY A 96 -2.40 10.35 7.53
N LEU A 97 -1.60 9.27 7.59
CA LEU A 97 -2.05 7.90 7.81
C LEU A 97 -2.11 7.50 9.28
N CYS A 98 -1.29 8.10 10.15
CA CYS A 98 -1.15 7.65 11.53
C CYS A 98 -1.52 8.70 12.59
N ASP A 99 -1.39 10.00 12.33
CA ASP A 99 -1.59 11.09 13.32
C ASP A 99 -3.02 11.70 13.31
N GLY A 100 -3.94 11.16 12.50
CA GLY A 100 -5.34 11.61 12.42
C GLY A 100 -6.31 10.87 13.37
N PRO A 101 -7.63 10.90 13.16
CA PRO A 101 -8.57 9.97 13.79
C PRO A 101 -8.75 8.72 12.91
N ARG A 102 -7.82 7.77 12.98
CA ARG A 102 -7.81 6.56 12.13
C ARG A 102 -8.17 5.32 12.92
N SER A 103 -8.84 4.40 12.26
CA SER A 103 -9.29 3.11 12.75
C SER A 103 -8.84 2.02 11.78
N GLN A 104 -8.89 0.77 12.22
CA GLN A 104 -8.57 -0.37 11.36
C GLN A 104 -9.45 -0.42 10.10
N ASN A 105 -10.72 0.01 10.19
CA ASN A 105 -11.63 0.05 9.04
C ASN A 105 -11.16 1.01 7.93
N ASP A 106 -10.46 2.08 8.27
CA ASP A 106 -9.91 2.99 7.26
C ASP A 106 -8.82 2.27 6.46
N TYR A 107 -7.94 1.52 7.14
CA TYR A 107 -6.89 0.74 6.48
C TYR A 107 -7.47 -0.41 5.66
N ILE A 108 -8.57 -1.02 6.11
CA ILE A 108 -9.30 -2.04 5.34
C ILE A 108 -9.77 -1.43 4.02
N GLU A 109 -10.44 -0.27 4.08
CA GLU A 109 -10.97 0.40 2.89
C GLU A 109 -9.85 0.85 1.95
N MET A 110 -8.79 1.47 2.48
CA MET A 110 -7.61 1.82 1.68
C MET A 110 -6.99 0.59 1.01
N GLY A 111 -6.88 -0.52 1.74
CA GLY A 111 -6.34 -1.77 1.21
C GLY A 111 -7.24 -2.44 0.17
N LYS A 112 -8.50 -2.02 0.03
CA LYS A 112 -9.38 -2.43 -1.08
C LYS A 112 -9.22 -1.54 -2.30
N LEU A 113 -9.05 -0.23 -2.08
CA LEU A 113 -8.97 0.77 -3.14
C LEU A 113 -7.62 0.75 -3.87
N TYR A 114 -6.53 0.50 -3.14
CA TYR A 114 -5.18 0.64 -3.68
C TYR A 114 -4.42 -0.69 -3.63
N HIS A 115 -3.84 -1.08 -4.77
CA HIS A 115 -2.95 -2.24 -4.82
C HIS A 115 -1.52 -1.89 -4.36
N ALA A 116 -1.13 -0.62 -4.51
CA ALA A 116 0.16 -0.11 -4.07
C ALA A 116 0.01 1.22 -3.33
N ILE A 117 0.69 1.33 -2.19
CA ILE A 117 0.69 2.53 -1.35
C ILE A 117 2.12 2.95 -1.04
N LEU A 118 2.43 4.21 -1.32
CA LEU A 118 3.67 4.86 -0.92
C LEU A 118 3.47 5.65 0.38
N ILE A 119 4.44 5.56 1.29
CA ILE A 119 4.41 6.24 2.59
C ILE A 119 5.72 7.02 2.80
N SER A 120 5.64 8.34 2.73
CA SER A 120 6.79 9.19 3.03
C SER A 120 6.98 9.37 4.54
N ASN A 121 8.25 9.52 4.94
CA ASN A 121 8.66 10.09 6.22
C ASN A 121 8.18 9.29 7.44
N VAL A 122 8.32 7.96 7.42
CA VAL A 122 8.03 7.09 8.57
C VAL A 122 9.05 7.36 9.68
N PRO A 123 8.64 7.91 10.83
CA PRO A 123 9.57 8.27 11.89
C PRO A 123 9.94 7.04 12.74
N VAL A 124 11.01 7.16 13.51
CA VAL A 124 11.26 6.21 14.61
C VAL A 124 10.12 6.32 15.63
N MET A 125 9.48 5.19 15.90
CA MET A 125 8.41 5.07 16.90
C MET A 125 8.93 4.48 18.21
N GLY A 126 8.18 4.66 19.30
CA GLY A 126 8.56 4.21 20.64
C GLY A 126 7.55 4.66 21.70
N VAL A 127 7.99 4.69 22.95
CA VAL A 127 7.14 5.01 24.12
C VAL A 127 6.42 6.37 24.01
N LYS A 128 7.02 7.36 23.34
CA LYS A 128 6.46 8.71 23.22
C LYS A 128 5.32 8.82 22.20
N ASN A 129 5.21 7.88 21.28
CA ASN A 129 4.25 7.85 20.18
C ASN A 129 3.68 6.43 19.98
N ASP A 130 3.33 5.76 21.10
CA ASP A 130 2.79 4.40 21.13
C ASP A 130 1.46 4.28 20.35
N ASP A 131 0.68 5.36 20.29
CA ASP A 131 -0.54 5.46 19.51
C ASP A 131 -0.26 5.48 17.99
N LEU A 132 0.76 6.21 17.54
CA LEU A 132 1.23 6.15 16.15
C LEU A 132 1.76 4.76 15.81
N ALA A 133 2.55 4.16 16.71
CA ALA A 133 3.07 2.80 16.55
C ALA A 133 1.95 1.77 16.40
N ARG A 134 0.90 1.86 17.24
CA ARG A 134 -0.26 0.97 17.18
C ARG A 134 -1.02 1.08 15.86
N ARG A 135 -1.15 2.29 15.34
CA ARG A 135 -1.82 2.54 14.06
C ARG A 135 -1.01 2.06 12.87
N PHE A 136 0.30 2.28 12.91
CA PHE A 136 1.21 1.74 11.92
C PHE A 136 1.20 0.21 11.89
N ILE A 137 1.17 -0.46 13.06
CA ILE A 137 0.97 -1.91 13.16
C ILE A 137 -0.33 -2.32 12.47
N ASN A 138 -1.46 -1.67 12.78
CA ASN A 138 -2.74 -2.00 12.17
C ASN A 138 -2.75 -1.79 10.65
N LEU A 139 -2.09 -0.73 10.17
CA LEU A 139 -1.95 -0.43 8.75
C LEU A 139 -1.16 -1.52 8.03
N ILE A 140 0.02 -1.88 8.54
CA ILE A 140 0.88 -2.91 7.93
C ILE A 140 0.19 -4.27 7.97
N ASP A 141 -0.49 -4.61 9.07
CA ASP A 141 -1.21 -5.87 9.21
C ASP A 141 -2.30 -6.00 8.15
N GLU A 142 -3.10 -4.96 7.94
CA GLU A 142 -4.17 -4.97 6.94
C GLU A 142 -3.63 -5.01 5.51
N PHE A 143 -2.60 -4.23 5.21
CA PHE A 143 -1.97 -4.21 3.90
C PHE A 143 -1.31 -5.54 3.57
N TYR A 144 -0.65 -6.17 4.56
CA TYR A 144 -0.06 -7.49 4.45
C TYR A 144 -1.11 -8.57 4.13
N ASP A 145 -2.23 -8.57 4.85
CA ASP A 145 -3.29 -9.56 4.67
C ASP A 145 -3.97 -9.43 3.29
N ARG A 146 -4.03 -8.20 2.76
CA ARG A 146 -4.57 -7.89 1.43
C ARG A 146 -3.57 -7.99 0.29
N GLY A 147 -2.29 -8.20 0.56
CA GLY A 147 -1.28 -8.27 -0.50
C GLY A 147 -0.96 -6.92 -1.15
N VAL A 148 -1.27 -5.81 -0.46
CA VAL A 148 -0.94 -4.44 -0.90
C VAL A 148 0.57 -4.28 -0.91
N LYS A 149 1.10 -3.66 -1.97
CA LYS A 149 2.53 -3.36 -2.11
C LYS A 149 2.80 -2.05 -1.40
N VAL A 150 3.75 -2.05 -0.47
CA VAL A 150 4.07 -0.87 0.31
C VAL A 150 5.49 -0.46 0.00
N ILE A 151 5.66 0.81 -0.36
CA ILE A 151 6.95 1.46 -0.58
C ILE A 151 7.04 2.60 0.41
N MET A 152 8.16 2.76 1.11
CA MET A 152 8.26 3.81 2.12
C MET A 152 9.64 4.41 2.25
N SER A 153 9.70 5.65 2.73
CA SER A 153 10.91 6.26 3.27
C SER A 153 10.82 6.33 4.79
N ALA A 154 11.93 6.09 5.48
CA ALA A 154 11.94 6.00 6.93
C ALA A 154 13.20 6.57 7.60
N ASP A 155 13.06 6.99 8.85
CA ASP A 155 14.13 7.56 9.69
C ASP A 155 15.17 6.54 10.15
N ALA A 156 14.83 5.26 10.15
CA ALA A 156 15.68 4.16 10.62
C ALA A 156 15.52 2.93 9.73
N PRO A 157 16.48 1.98 9.73
CA PRO A 157 16.27 0.70 9.06
C PRO A 157 15.10 -0.06 9.72
N ILE A 158 14.48 -0.98 8.99
CA ILE A 158 13.28 -1.73 9.42
C ILE A 158 13.37 -2.35 10.82
N HIS A 159 14.55 -2.84 11.21
CA HIS A 159 14.78 -3.48 12.50
C HIS A 159 14.94 -2.49 13.67
N GLU A 160 15.14 -1.19 13.38
CA GLU A 160 15.32 -0.12 14.36
C GLU A 160 14.19 0.93 14.31
N ILE A 161 13.20 0.77 13.42
CA ILE A 161 12.09 1.73 13.29
C ILE A 161 11.19 1.81 14.53
N TYR A 162 11.29 0.83 15.43
CA TYR A 162 10.70 0.88 16.76
C TYR A 162 11.79 0.80 17.83
N SER A 163 11.88 1.86 18.63
CA SER A 163 12.85 2.03 19.72
C SER A 163 12.44 1.34 21.03
N GLY A 164 11.35 0.58 21.01
CA GLY A 164 10.86 -0.23 22.11
C GLY A 164 9.74 0.40 22.93
N GLY A 165 9.13 -0.40 23.80
CA GLY A 165 8.03 0.02 24.67
C GLY A 165 6.98 -1.06 24.91
N SER A 166 5.73 -0.64 25.09
CA SER A 166 4.62 -1.57 25.40
C SER A 166 4.24 -2.49 24.23
N LEU A 167 4.63 -2.10 23.01
CA LEU A 167 4.31 -2.77 21.76
C LEU A 167 5.47 -3.62 21.22
N GLU A 168 6.49 -3.94 22.02
CA GLU A 168 7.66 -4.73 21.58
C GLU A 168 7.27 -6.00 20.80
N PHE A 169 6.44 -6.85 21.40
CA PHE A 169 6.00 -8.11 20.80
C PHE A 169 5.16 -7.94 19.52
N PRO A 170 4.11 -7.10 19.48
CA PRO A 170 3.38 -6.88 18.23
C PRO A 170 4.26 -6.22 17.16
N PHE A 171 5.14 -5.28 17.53
CA PHE A 171 6.01 -4.61 16.56
C PHE A 171 7.03 -5.58 15.94
N GLN A 172 7.58 -6.53 16.70
CA GLN A 172 8.43 -7.59 16.14
C GLN A 172 7.74 -8.37 15.01
N ARG A 173 6.43 -8.66 15.15
CA ARG A 173 5.67 -9.30 14.06
C ARG A 173 5.50 -8.37 12.86
N THR A 174 5.23 -7.09 13.10
CA THR A 174 5.14 -6.06 12.06
C THR A 174 6.47 -5.92 11.31
N THR A 175 7.61 -5.96 11.99
CA THR A 175 8.95 -6.00 11.38
C THR A 175 9.11 -7.23 10.49
N SER A 176 8.72 -8.42 10.93
CA SER A 176 8.76 -9.62 10.08
C SER A 176 7.89 -9.49 8.84
N ARG A 177 6.68 -8.93 8.97
CA ARG A 177 5.80 -8.65 7.83
C ARG A 177 6.42 -7.66 6.85
N MET A 178 6.98 -6.54 7.32
CA MET A 178 7.65 -5.57 6.45
C MET A 178 8.85 -6.15 5.70
N LEU A 179 9.59 -7.08 6.31
CA LEU A 179 10.67 -7.81 5.63
C LEU A 179 10.13 -8.75 4.57
N GLU A 180 9.09 -9.51 4.87
CA GLU A 180 8.43 -10.39 3.90
C GLU A 180 7.82 -9.60 2.74
N MET A 181 7.27 -8.41 2.99
CA MET A 181 6.68 -7.54 1.97
C MET A 181 7.67 -7.08 0.90
N GLN A 182 8.97 -7.19 1.15
CA GLN A 182 10.03 -6.91 0.16
C GLN A 182 10.44 -8.13 -0.65
N SER A 183 9.96 -9.33 -0.30
CA SER A 183 10.32 -10.56 -0.99
C SER A 183 9.59 -10.67 -2.33
N HIS A 184 10.24 -11.32 -3.30
CA HIS A 184 9.61 -11.67 -4.58
C HIS A 184 8.26 -12.36 -4.38
N ASP A 185 8.19 -13.35 -3.47
CA ASP A 185 6.98 -14.13 -3.22
C ASP A 185 5.80 -13.25 -2.78
N TYR A 186 6.06 -12.25 -1.93
CA TYR A 186 5.02 -11.30 -1.53
C TYR A 186 4.67 -10.33 -2.66
N LEU A 187 5.65 -9.83 -3.41
CA LEU A 187 5.39 -8.92 -4.53
C LEU A 187 4.58 -9.61 -5.63
N ALA A 188 4.80 -10.91 -5.87
CA ALA A 188 4.05 -11.72 -6.82
C ALA A 188 2.64 -12.10 -6.33
N ARG A 189 2.32 -11.90 -5.05
CA ARG A 189 1.00 -12.20 -4.48
C ARG A 189 -0.07 -11.27 -5.07
N GLU A 190 -1.21 -11.85 -5.43
CA GLU A 190 -2.40 -11.09 -5.86
C GLU A 190 -2.94 -10.16 -4.77
N HIS A 191 -3.39 -8.97 -5.19
CA HIS A 191 -4.08 -8.01 -4.35
C HIS A 191 -5.53 -8.44 -4.10
N LYS A 192 -5.96 -8.41 -2.83
CA LYS A 192 -7.30 -8.83 -2.39
C LYS A 192 -8.20 -7.61 -2.15
N ALA A 193 -8.93 -7.21 -3.18
CA ALA A 193 -9.85 -6.07 -3.12
C ALA A 193 -11.22 -6.38 -2.46
N ASP A 194 -11.54 -7.66 -2.21
CA ASP A 194 -12.83 -8.10 -1.65
C ASP A 194 -12.93 -7.95 -0.12
#